data_AF-W7DKJ8-F1
#
_entry.id   AF-W7DKJ8-F1
#
_cell.length_a   1.000
_cell.length_b   1.000
_cell.length_c   1.000
_cell.angle_alpha   90.00
_cell.angle_beta   90.00
_cell.angle_gamma   90.00
#
_symmetry.space_group_name_H-M   'P 1'
#
loop_
_entity.id
_entity.type
_entity.pdbx_description
1 polymer ?
#
loop_
_entity_poly.entity_id
_entity_poly.type
_entity_poly.pdbx_seq_one_letter_code
_entity_poly.pdbx_strand_id
1 'polypeptide(L)'
;MSHSLKQIREVCDKVAWLHYGQLKQFGASDEVCLEYSKFIHHFMKKKPLEKQAYQKEMILHQKRERPGKFKKEKQRFPVILFFIFCQAFFYSV
;
A
#
# COMPACT_ATOMS: atom_id res chain seq x y z
N MET A 1 -3.40 -7.20 4.55
CA MET A 1 -1.97 -7.09 4.92
C MET A 1 -1.54 -8.47 5.40
N SER A 2 -0.86 -9.23 4.55
CA SER A 2 -0.39 -10.57 4.92
C SER A 2 0.95 -10.47 5.65
N HIS A 3 1.18 -11.35 6.64
CA HIS A 3 2.42 -11.34 7.44
C HIS A 3 3.52 -12.26 6.88
N SER A 4 3.20 -13.10 5.89
CA SER A 4 4.15 -14.04 5.29
C SER A 4 4.61 -13.55 3.93
N LEU A 5 5.92 -13.31 3.79
CA LEU A 5 6.54 -12.94 2.52
C LEU A 5 6.34 -14.02 1.45
N LYS A 6 6.35 -15.30 1.85
CA LYS A 6 6.17 -16.42 0.91
C LYS A 6 4.78 -16.39 0.26
N GLN A 7 3.74 -16.11 1.06
CA GLN A 7 2.37 -16.00 0.53
C GLN A 7 2.20 -14.77 -0.36
N ILE A 8 2.84 -13.65 -0.02
CA ILE A 8 2.79 -12.43 -0.85
C ILE A 8 3.44 -12.70 -2.21
N ARG A 9 4.55 -13.45 -2.22
CA ARG A 9 5.24 -13.85 -3.45
C ARG A 9 4.39 -14.73 -4.35
N GLU A 10 3.64 -15.67 -3.77
CA GLU A 10 2.80 -16.62 -4.52
C GLU A 10 1.48 -16.01 -5.01
N VAL A 11 0.95 -14.99 -4.33
CA VAL A 11 -0.40 -14.44 -4.58
C VAL A 11 -0.38 -13.11 -5.35
N CYS A 12 0.71 -12.34 -5.30
CA CYS A 12 0.75 -10.99 -5.88
C CYS A 12 1.84 -10.87 -6.95
N ASP A 13 1.50 -10.28 -8.10
CA ASP A 13 2.48 -9.95 -9.15
C ASP A 13 3.28 -8.68 -8.81
N LYS A 14 2.61 -7.69 -8.21
CA LYS A 14 3.19 -6.41 -7.80
C LYS A 14 2.93 -6.13 -6.34
N VAL A 15 3.94 -5.59 -5.65
CA VAL A 15 3.91 -5.32 -4.22
C VAL A 15 4.35 -3.89 -3.95
N ALA A 16 3.61 -3.20 -3.09
CA ALA A 16 3.97 -1.91 -2.54
C ALA A 16 4.53 -2.09 -1.12
N TRP A 17 5.78 -1.71 -0.92
CA TRP A 17 6.40 -1.65 0.39
C TRP A 17 6.19 -0.26 1.00
N LEU A 18 5.33 -0.21 2.01
CA LEU A 18 5.11 0.97 2.85
C LEU A 18 5.94 0.88 4.13
N HIS A 19 6.68 1.93 4.45
CA HIS A 19 7.49 2.05 5.65
C HIS A 19 7.17 3.36 6.36
N TYR A 20 6.63 3.30 7.59
CA TYR A 20 6.20 4.47 8.38
C TYR A 20 5.31 5.49 7.63
N GLY A 21 4.44 4.99 6.73
CA GLY A 21 3.53 5.83 5.96
C GLY A 21 4.13 6.41 4.67
N GLN A 22 5.38 6.08 4.34
CA GLN A 22 6.02 6.44 3.08
C GLN A 22 6.13 5.21 2.17
N LEU A 23 5.89 5.40 0.88
CA LEU A 23 6.14 4.38 -0.13
C LEU A 23 7.64 4.27 -0.36
N LYS A 24 8.22 3.14 0.05
CA LYS A 24 9.66 2.90 -0.07
C LYS A 24 10.02 2.26 -1.40
N GLN A 25 9.22 1.30 -1.85
CA GLN A 25 9.41 0.63 -3.14
C GLN A 25 8.08 0.10 -3.65
N PHE A 26 7.90 0.13 -4.96
CA PHE A 26 6.77 -0.48 -5.65
C PHE A 26 7.29 -1.15 -6.90
N GLY A 27 6.91 -2.42 -7.12
CA GLY A 27 7.44 -3.17 -8.24
C GLY A 27 7.01 -4.63 -8.20
N ALA A 28 7.76 -5.48 -8.90
CA ALA A 28 7.55 -6.92 -8.92
C ALA A 28 7.69 -7.51 -7.51
N SER A 29 6.83 -8.48 -7.19
CA SER A 29 6.78 -9.11 -5.87
C SER A 29 8.13 -9.69 -5.45
N ASP A 30 8.80 -10.40 -6.36
CA ASP A 30 10.10 -11.03 -6.12
C ASP A 30 11.18 -10.04 -5.69
N GLU A 31 11.30 -8.92 -6.41
CA GLU A 31 12.30 -7.90 -6.14
C GLU A 31 12.03 -7.17 -4.82
N VAL A 32 10.78 -6.76 -4.61
CA VAL A 32 10.38 -6.02 -3.40
C VAL A 32 10.49 -6.91 -2.16
N CYS A 33 10.11 -8.18 -2.25
CA CYS A 33 10.24 -9.14 -1.15
C CYS A 33 11.71 -9.43 -0.82
N LEU A 34 12.59 -9.52 -1.83
CA LEU A 34 14.02 -9.71 -1.62
C LEU A 34 14.65 -8.51 -0.89
N GLU A 35 14.39 -7.29 -1.35
CA GLU A 35 14.90 -6.07 -0.72
C GLU A 35 14.36 -5.89 0.70
N TYR A 36 13.07 -6.19 0.91
CA TYR A 36 12.49 -6.18 2.23
C TYR A 36 13.17 -7.21 3.16
N SER A 37 13.45 -8.42 2.68
CA SER A 37 14.15 -9.44 3.46
C SER A 37 15.55 -8.99 3.87
N LYS A 38 16.31 -8.41 2.94
CA LYS A 38 17.64 -7.81 3.22
C LYS A 38 17.54 -6.72 4.28
N PHE A 39 16.56 -5.84 4.18
CA PHE A 39 16.31 -4.79 5.16
C PHE A 39 16.05 -5.35 6.56
N ILE A 40 15.16 -6.34 6.69
CA ILE A 40 14.86 -6.97 7.98
C ILE A 40 16.11 -7.62 8.56
N HIS A 41 16.88 -8.36 7.76
CA HIS A 41 18.10 -9.01 8.23
C HIS A 41 19.15 -7.99 8.71
N HIS A 42 19.35 -6.90 7.96
CA HIS A 42 20.21 -5.80 8.38
C HIS A 42 19.71 -5.13 9.67
N PHE A 43 18.41 -4.88 9.77
CA PHE A 43 17.80 -4.24 10.93
C PHE A 43 17.91 -5.11 12.18
N MET A 44 17.75 -6.44 12.05
CA MET A 44 17.90 -7.37 13.17
C MET A 44 19.33 -7.41 13.73
N LYS A 45 20.35 -7.17 12.90
CA LYS A 45 21.77 -7.12 13.35
C LYS A 45 22.12 -5.89 14.19
N LYS A 46 21.30 -4.82 14.16
CA LYS A 46 21.56 -3.60 14.93
C LYS A 46 21.42 -3.81 16.44
N LYS A 47 22.19 -3.04 17.23
CA LYS A 47 22.10 -3.05 18.70
C LYS A 47 20.72 -2.57 19.17
N PRO A 48 20.23 -2.99 20.35
CA PRO A 48 18.93 -2.57 20.87
C PRO A 48 18.77 -1.04 20.94
N LEU A 49 19.85 -0.34 21.35
CA LEU A 49 19.86 1.12 21.44
C LEU A 49 19.67 1.79 20.07
N GLU A 50 20.37 1.29 19.05
CA GLU A 50 20.26 1.80 17.67
C GLU A 50 18.86 1.53 17.08
N LYS A 51 18.27 0.37 17.38
CA LYS A 51 16.90 0.05 16.97
C LYS A 51 15.89 1.02 17.58
N GLN A 52 16.04 1.35 18.87
CA GLN A 52 15.17 2.31 19.55
C GLN A 52 15.34 3.72 19.00
N ALA A 53 16.57 4.15 18.74
CA ALA A 53 16.85 5.46 18.12
C ALA A 53 16.21 5.56 16.74
N TYR A 54 16.38 4.53 15.91
CA TYR A 54 15.76 4.44 14.58
C TYR A 54 14.23 4.52 14.64
N GLN A 55 13.60 3.77 15.55
CA GLN A 55 12.14 3.83 15.72
C GLN A 55 11.66 5.22 16.12
N LYS A 56 12.35 5.88 17.06
CA LYS A 56 12.01 7.25 17.48
C LYS A 56 12.12 8.24 16.33
N GLU A 57 13.19 8.16 15.55
CA GLU A 57 13.42 9.01 14.39
C GLU A 57 12.34 8.85 13.32
N MET A 58 11.99 7.60 12.96
CA MET A 58 10.95 7.32 11.97
C MET A 58 9.56 7.80 12.41
N ILE A 59 9.21 7.62 13.69
CA ILE A 59 7.93 8.11 14.25
C ILE A 59 7.88 9.65 14.24
N LEU A 60 9.01 10.30 14.54
CA LEU A 60 9.11 11.76 14.50
C LEU A 60 8.89 12.28 13.08
N HIS A 61 9.52 11.67 12.07
CA HIS A 61 9.31 12.01 10.66
C HIS A 61 7.85 11.80 10.24
N GLN A 62 7.22 10.69 10.63
CA GLN A 62 5.81 10.45 10.32
C GLN A 62 4.89 11.53 10.90
N LYS A 63 5.17 12.04 12.11
CA LYS A 63 4.37 13.13 12.71
C LYS A 63 4.50 14.44 11.93
N ARG A 64 5.70 14.74 11.43
CA ARG A 64 5.98 15.95 10.64
C ARG A 64 5.31 15.89 9.27
N GLU A 65 5.36 14.74 8.61
CA GLU A 65 4.94 14.56 7.22
C GLU A 65 3.44 14.26 7.06
N ARG A 66 2.61 14.30 8.11
CA ARG A 66 1.16 14.00 7.98
C ARG A 66 0.53 14.91 6.91
N PRO A 67 0.23 14.41 5.70
CA PRO A 67 -0.42 15.23 4.71
C PRO A 67 -1.85 15.48 5.17
N GLY A 68 -2.33 16.71 4.99
CA GLY A 68 -3.70 17.10 5.31
C GLY A 68 -4.69 16.11 4.70
N LYS A 69 -5.76 15.80 5.44
CA LYS A 69 -6.75 14.77 5.09
C LYS A 69 -7.14 14.84 3.61
N PHE A 70 -6.84 13.79 2.85
CA PHE A 70 -7.35 13.63 1.48
C PHE A 70 -8.88 13.61 1.52
N LYS A 71 -9.53 14.59 0.90
CA LYS A 71 -10.98 14.56 0.69
C LYS A 71 -11.26 13.44 -0.29
N LYS A 72 -11.92 12.37 0.17
CA LYS A 72 -12.45 11.35 -0.74
C LYS A 72 -13.60 11.99 -1.52
N GLU A 73 -13.32 12.44 -2.73
CA GLU A 73 -14.35 12.81 -3.70
C GLU A 73 -15.16 11.54 -3.99
N LYS A 74 -16.35 11.45 -3.42
CA LYS A 74 -17.24 10.30 -3.57
C LYS A 74 -17.83 10.39 -4.98
N GLN A 75 -17.19 9.77 -5.98
CA GLN A 75 -17.78 9.67 -7.32
C GLN A 75 -19.11 8.93 -7.22
N ARG A 76 -20.18 9.71 -7.20
CA ARG A 76 -21.56 9.25 -7.21
C ARG A 76 -21.90 8.98 -8.67
N PHE A 77 -21.56 7.78 -9.16
CA PHE A 77 -22.02 7.31 -10.46
C PHE A 77 -23.56 7.33 -10.44
N PRO A 78 -24.23 8.10 -11.33
CA PRO A 78 -25.68 8.12 -11.37
C PRO A 78 -26.14 6.79 -11.96
N VAL A 79 -26.61 5.88 -11.10
CA VAL A 79 -27.22 4.59 -11.46
C VAL A 79 -28.34 4.77 -12.52
N ILE A 80 -28.92 5.97 -12.60
CA ILE A 80 -29.94 6.40 -13.56
C ILE A 80 -29.48 6.30 -15.01
N LEU A 81 -28.20 6.57 -15.32
CA LEU A 81 -27.69 6.47 -16.70
C LEU A 81 -27.59 5.00 -17.17
N PHE A 82 -27.37 4.07 -16.23
CA PHE A 82 -27.33 2.63 -16.52
C PHE A 82 -28.73 2.06 -16.79
N PHE A 83 -29.76 2.57 -16.09
CA PHE A 83 -31.15 2.16 -16.31
C PHE A 83 -31.72 2.63 -17.65
N ILE A 84 -31.40 3.86 -18.07
CA ILE A 84 -31.86 4.39 -19.37
C ILE A 84 -31.25 3.60 -20.53
N PHE A 85 -29.98 3.18 -20.42
CA PHE A 85 -29.33 2.38 -21.45
C PHE A 85 -29.91 0.96 -21.57
N CYS A 86 -30.31 0.35 -20.44
CA CYS A 86 -31.01 -0.95 -20.45
C CYS A 86 -32.43 -0.87 -21.04
N GLN A 87 -33.20 0.18 -20.73
CA GLN A 87 -34.56 0.32 -21.26
C GLN A 87 -34.55 0.57 -22.77
N ALA A 88 -33.61 1.37 -23.30
CA ALA A 88 -33.51 1.60 -24.74
C ALA A 88 -33.15 0.32 -25.53
N PHE A 89 -32.34 -0.58 -24.96
CA PHE A 89 -31.95 -1.83 -25.63
C PHE A 89 -33.06 -2.88 -25.64
N PHE A 90 -33.94 -2.89 -24.63
CA PHE A 90 -35.07 -3.83 -24.55
C PHE A 90 -36.32 -3.38 -25.32
N TYR A 91 -36.44 -2.09 -25.66
CA TYR A 91 -37.59 -1.57 -26.43
C TYR A 91 -37.34 -1.50 -27.95
N SER A 92 -36.13 -1.84 -28.43
CA SER A 92 -35.79 -1.89 -29.87
C SER A 92 -35.54 -3.31 -30.42
N VAL A 93 -35.84 -4.35 -29.64
CA VAL A 93 -35.96 -5.76 -30.11
C VAL A 93 -37.41 -6.18 -29.96
#